data_AF-A0A177ATE9-F1
#
_entry.id   AF-A0A177ATE9-F1
#
_cell.length_a   1.000
_cell.length_b   1.000
_cell.length_c   1.000
_cell.angle_alpha   90.00
_cell.angle_beta   90.00
_cell.angle_gamma   90.00
#
_symmetry.space_group_name_H-M   'P 1'
#
loop_
_entity.id
_entity.type
_entity.pdbx_description
1 polymer ?
#
loop_
_entity_poly.entity_id
_entity_poly.type
_entity_poly.pdbx_seq_one_letter_code
_entity_poly.pdbx_strand_id
1 'polypeptide(L)'
;MKNDVFTGNKDACMKVGSEQVHTIMSIISTLTINCPELLTVLNACVKVEELDLPLKRNQSLVIKYFMEFRQTIAKLIDVDNDKRIAILKGKDEQEKNYLIEMVDLLATCAEGENRFIESICQTIFSVDDLLNILVDTDIKNYKKLSFMRFLQWVYLNTADKVISLASGDFAHDERIWKLIKLLNDDVNHMNNFAMQNSERVKVLFKTKEKLTHEENVIKMTMIYLSVAAFTFINKYKKKELDR
;
A
#
# COMPACT_ATOMS: atom_id res chain seq x y z
N MET A 1 8.97 -5.91 -16.56
CA MET A 1 9.90 -7.03 -16.31
C MET A 1 9.19 -8.02 -15.40
N LYS A 2 9.17 -9.33 -15.68
CA LYS A 2 8.47 -10.29 -14.80
C LYS A 2 9.29 -10.50 -13.53
N ASN A 3 8.68 -10.26 -12.37
CA ASN A 3 9.30 -10.34 -11.03
C ASN A 3 9.54 -11.78 -10.53
N ASP A 4 9.27 -12.77 -11.38
CA ASP A 4 9.26 -14.22 -11.11
C ASP A 4 10.59 -14.77 -10.53
N VAL A 5 11.69 -14.01 -10.60
CA VAL A 5 12.99 -14.42 -10.03
C VAL A 5 13.03 -14.24 -8.50
N PHE A 6 12.34 -13.24 -7.97
CA PHE A 6 12.34 -12.90 -6.55
C PHE A 6 11.03 -13.30 -5.84
N THR A 7 9.90 -13.20 -6.54
CA THR A 7 8.61 -13.70 -6.05
C THR A 7 8.71 -15.22 -5.80
N GLY A 8 8.54 -15.68 -4.57
CA GLY A 8 8.61 -17.10 -4.21
C GLY A 8 10.00 -17.62 -3.88
N ASN A 9 11.05 -16.84 -4.09
CA ASN A 9 12.42 -17.32 -3.99
C ASN A 9 13.17 -16.69 -2.82
N LYS A 10 12.93 -17.25 -1.63
CA LYS A 10 13.60 -16.83 -0.39
C LYS A 10 15.12 -16.79 -0.54
N ASP A 11 15.74 -17.78 -1.18
CA ASP A 11 17.19 -17.85 -1.32
C ASP A 11 17.74 -16.73 -2.21
N ALA A 12 17.01 -16.34 -3.27
CA ALA A 12 17.36 -15.19 -4.09
C ALA A 12 17.24 -13.88 -3.29
N CYS A 13 16.14 -13.66 -2.57
CA CYS A 13 15.95 -12.45 -1.77
C CYS A 13 16.97 -12.34 -0.62
N MET A 14 17.37 -13.46 -0.02
CA MET A 14 18.42 -13.49 1.01
C MET A 14 19.82 -13.19 0.46
N LYS A 15 20.07 -13.47 -0.83
CA LYS A 15 21.33 -13.14 -1.52
C LYS A 15 21.42 -11.68 -1.98
N VAL A 16 20.30 -10.96 -2.03
CA VAL A 16 20.30 -9.52 -2.35
C VAL A 16 21.13 -8.79 -1.29
N GLY A 17 22.28 -8.27 -1.69
CA GLY A 17 23.18 -7.53 -0.82
C GLY A 17 22.98 -6.03 -0.90
N SER A 18 23.76 -5.32 -0.08
CA SER A 18 23.78 -3.86 -0.02
C SER A 18 24.06 -3.21 -1.39
N GLU A 19 25.01 -3.75 -2.15
CA GLU A 19 25.37 -3.20 -3.46
C GLU A 19 24.26 -3.35 -4.51
N GLN A 20 23.53 -4.46 -4.49
CA GLN A 20 22.41 -4.66 -5.41
C GLN A 20 21.29 -3.67 -5.12
N VAL A 21 20.93 -3.47 -3.84
CA VAL A 21 19.91 -2.48 -3.45
C VAL A 21 20.35 -1.08 -3.85
N HIS A 22 21.60 -0.70 -3.54
CA HIS A 22 22.15 0.61 -3.91
C HIS A 22 22.12 0.83 -5.44
N THR A 23 22.53 -0.17 -6.22
CA THR A 23 22.54 -0.08 -7.69
C THR A 23 21.14 0.14 -8.24
N ILE A 24 20.14 -0.62 -7.75
CA ILE A 24 18.74 -0.44 -8.18
C ILE A 24 18.25 0.96 -7.79
N MET A 25 18.54 1.43 -6.58
CA MET A 25 18.16 2.78 -6.11
C MET A 25 18.82 3.90 -6.92
N SER A 26 20.08 3.73 -7.33
CA SER A 26 20.78 4.67 -8.21
C SER A 26 20.16 4.73 -9.61
N ILE A 27 19.73 3.59 -10.16
CA ILE A 27 18.99 3.56 -11.42
C ILE A 27 17.63 4.24 -11.27
N ILE A 28 16.90 3.96 -10.18
CA ILE A 28 15.61 4.62 -9.87
C ILE A 28 15.79 6.14 -9.74
N SER A 29 16.88 6.62 -9.11
CA SER A 29 17.13 8.05 -8.99
C SER A 29 17.40 8.72 -10.34
N THR A 30 17.92 7.97 -11.31
CA THR A 30 18.15 8.47 -12.67
C THR A 30 16.86 8.43 -13.52
N LEU A 31 16.09 7.34 -13.45
CA LEU A 31 14.95 7.11 -14.34
C LEU A 31 13.63 7.65 -13.77
N THR A 32 13.44 7.61 -12.46
CA THR A 32 12.24 8.06 -11.72
C THR A 32 10.94 7.51 -12.33
N ILE A 33 10.03 8.39 -12.76
CA ILE A 33 8.71 8.04 -13.33
C ILE A 33 8.81 7.19 -14.61
N ASN A 34 9.98 7.15 -15.26
CA ASN A 34 10.17 6.36 -16.47
C ASN A 34 10.35 4.86 -16.20
N CYS A 35 10.56 4.44 -14.95
CA CYS A 35 10.71 3.03 -14.61
C CYS A 35 10.16 2.68 -13.21
N PRO A 36 8.83 2.82 -12.98
CA PRO A 36 8.21 2.45 -11.71
C PRO A 36 8.36 0.96 -11.39
N GLU A 37 8.55 0.09 -12.39
CA GLU A 37 8.68 -1.36 -12.20
C GLU A 37 9.90 -1.75 -11.34
N LEU A 38 10.93 -0.90 -11.28
CA LEU A 38 12.08 -1.14 -10.39
C LEU A 38 11.72 -1.00 -8.92
N LEU A 39 10.71 -0.19 -8.58
CA LEU A 39 10.17 -0.13 -7.22
C LEU A 39 9.47 -1.45 -6.87
N THR A 40 8.73 -2.04 -7.81
CA THR A 40 8.11 -3.36 -7.64
C THR A 40 9.16 -4.46 -7.48
N VAL A 41 10.31 -4.38 -8.18
CA VAL A 41 11.45 -5.29 -7.96
C VAL A 41 12.00 -5.15 -6.55
N LEU A 42 12.23 -3.91 -6.08
CA LEU A 42 12.68 -3.68 -4.70
C LEU A 42 11.67 -4.19 -3.67
N ASN A 43 10.37 -4.07 -3.96
CA ASN A 43 9.30 -4.56 -3.09
C ASN A 43 9.41 -6.08 -2.89
N ALA A 44 9.61 -6.83 -3.99
CA ALA A 44 9.83 -8.28 -3.95
C ALA A 44 11.15 -8.66 -3.21
N CYS A 45 12.13 -7.76 -3.16
CA CYS A 45 13.36 -7.97 -2.42
C CYS A 45 13.23 -7.72 -0.91
N VAL A 46 12.24 -6.94 -0.45
CA VAL A 46 12.08 -6.61 0.98
C VAL A 46 11.13 -7.55 1.73
N LYS A 47 10.31 -8.33 1.01
CA LYS A 47 9.38 -9.30 1.59
C LYS A 47 9.26 -10.52 0.69
N VAL A 48 9.27 -11.71 1.30
CA VAL A 48 8.90 -12.96 0.60
C VAL A 48 7.39 -13.12 0.72
N GLU A 49 6.65 -12.80 -0.34
CA GLU A 49 5.18 -12.70 -0.32
C GLU A 49 4.50 -14.01 0.10
N GLU A 50 4.97 -15.15 -0.41
CA GLU A 50 4.39 -16.47 -0.19
C GLU A 50 4.52 -16.96 1.25
N LEU A 51 5.53 -16.46 1.96
CA LEU A 51 5.79 -16.79 3.36
C LEU A 51 5.31 -15.68 4.30
N ASP A 52 4.72 -14.62 3.76
CA ASP A 52 4.36 -13.41 4.48
C ASP A 52 5.51 -12.93 5.38
N LEU A 53 6.75 -12.99 4.86
CA LEU A 53 7.98 -12.84 5.65
C LEU A 53 8.73 -11.55 5.28
N PRO A 54 8.63 -10.49 6.09
CA PRO A 54 9.44 -9.29 5.95
C PRO A 54 10.94 -9.58 6.17
N LEU A 55 11.78 -9.08 5.28
CA LEU A 55 13.23 -9.23 5.35
C LEU A 55 13.86 -7.97 5.96
N LYS A 56 13.88 -7.89 7.30
CA LYS A 56 14.34 -6.70 8.07
C LYS A 56 15.64 -6.07 7.59
N ARG A 57 16.61 -6.89 7.21
CA ARG A 57 17.89 -6.43 6.65
C ARG A 57 17.67 -5.67 5.34
N ASN A 58 16.89 -6.22 4.42
CA ASN A 58 16.63 -5.63 3.11
C ASN A 58 15.76 -4.38 3.24
N GLN A 59 14.73 -4.40 4.10
CA GLN A 59 13.92 -3.21 4.44
C GLN A 59 14.81 -2.05 4.92
N SER A 60 15.74 -2.34 5.84
CA SER A 60 16.68 -1.35 6.38
C SER A 60 17.62 -0.78 5.30
N LEU A 61 18.10 -1.63 4.39
CA LEU A 61 18.93 -1.20 3.26
C LEU A 61 18.16 -0.30 2.30
N VAL A 62 16.92 -0.66 1.95
CA VAL A 62 16.07 0.16 1.09
C VAL A 62 15.80 1.52 1.72
N ILE A 63 15.46 1.57 3.00
CA ILE A 63 15.21 2.85 3.69
C ILE A 63 16.47 3.71 3.81
N LYS A 64 17.63 3.09 4.08
CA LYS A 64 18.92 3.80 4.07
C LYS A 64 19.15 4.50 2.73
N TYR A 65 19.04 3.76 1.62
CA TYR A 65 19.30 4.31 0.29
C TYR A 65 18.16 5.22 -0.19
N PHE A 66 16.94 5.00 0.27
CA PHE A 66 15.84 5.93 0.04
C PHE A 66 16.19 7.31 0.60
N MET A 67 16.68 7.36 1.85
CA MET A 67 17.10 8.62 2.47
C MET A 67 18.30 9.25 1.75
N GLU A 68 19.25 8.44 1.28
CA GLU A 68 20.41 8.91 0.50
C GLU A 68 20.00 9.57 -0.83
N PHE A 69 19.04 8.99 -1.55
CA PHE A 69 18.56 9.49 -2.85
C PHE A 69 17.29 10.35 -2.76
N ARG A 70 16.81 10.69 -1.55
CA ARG A 70 15.47 11.27 -1.30
C ARG A 70 15.18 12.47 -2.18
N GLN A 71 16.14 13.40 -2.30
CA GLN A 71 15.99 14.63 -3.09
C GLN A 71 15.55 14.37 -4.55
N THR A 72 15.91 13.21 -5.10
CA THR A 72 15.60 12.86 -6.49
C THR A 72 14.39 11.94 -6.60
N ILE A 73 14.32 10.90 -5.77
CA ILE A 73 13.27 9.86 -5.88
C ILE A 73 11.97 10.26 -5.18
N ALA A 74 12.02 11.15 -4.20
CA ALA A 74 10.87 11.51 -3.38
C ALA A 74 10.04 12.67 -3.95
N LYS A 75 10.35 13.14 -5.17
CA LYS A 75 9.72 14.33 -5.75
C LYS A 75 8.19 14.28 -5.84
N LEU A 76 7.59 13.09 -5.97
CA LEU A 76 6.13 12.93 -6.00
C LEU A 76 5.50 12.67 -4.62
N ILE A 77 6.30 12.33 -3.61
CA ILE A 77 5.81 12.08 -2.24
C ILE A 77 6.03 13.29 -1.31
N ASP A 78 7.12 14.05 -1.51
CA ASP A 78 7.47 15.25 -0.73
C ASP A 78 6.71 16.51 -1.22
N VAL A 79 5.63 16.34 -1.98
CA VAL A 79 4.71 17.43 -2.37
C VAL A 79 3.48 17.46 -1.47
N ASP A 80 2.84 18.62 -1.43
CA ASP A 80 1.61 18.87 -0.69
C ASP A 80 0.51 17.83 -1.01
N ASN A 81 -0.35 17.54 -0.04
CA ASN A 81 -1.38 16.52 -0.16
C ASN A 81 -2.33 16.77 -1.36
N ASP A 82 -2.69 18.03 -1.61
CA ASP A 82 -3.52 18.43 -2.76
C ASP A 82 -2.86 18.08 -4.10
N LYS A 83 -1.54 18.23 -4.22
CA LYS A 83 -0.80 17.86 -5.42
C LYS A 83 -0.76 16.34 -5.59
N ARG A 84 -0.59 15.58 -4.51
CA ARG A 84 -0.68 14.10 -4.55
C ARG A 84 -2.05 13.64 -5.02
N ILE A 85 -3.12 14.24 -4.48
CA ILE A 85 -4.49 13.97 -4.92
C ILE A 85 -4.67 14.31 -6.40
N ALA A 86 -4.16 15.46 -6.86
CA ALA A 86 -4.20 15.86 -8.26
C ALA A 86 -3.47 14.87 -9.18
N ILE A 87 -2.28 14.36 -8.78
CA ILE A 87 -1.57 13.31 -9.51
C ILE A 87 -2.44 12.05 -9.61
N LEU A 88 -2.99 11.58 -8.49
CA LEU A 88 -3.82 10.36 -8.43
C LEU A 88 -5.08 10.46 -9.31
N LYS A 89 -5.68 11.65 -9.41
CA LYS A 89 -6.84 11.96 -10.27
C LYS A 89 -6.47 12.31 -11.71
N GLY A 90 -5.20 12.64 -11.97
CA GLY A 90 -4.73 13.18 -13.23
C GLY A 90 -4.83 12.20 -14.40
N LYS A 91 -4.21 12.54 -15.53
CA LYS A 91 -4.14 11.65 -16.72
C LYS A 91 -2.80 10.94 -16.86
N ASP A 92 -1.72 11.46 -16.27
CA ASP A 92 -0.38 10.87 -16.35
C ASP A 92 -0.30 9.57 -15.53
N GLU A 93 -0.32 8.41 -16.22
CA GLU A 93 -0.20 7.12 -15.55
C GLU A 93 1.22 6.84 -15.03
N GLN A 94 2.26 7.46 -15.57
CA GLN A 94 3.64 7.23 -15.11
C GLN A 94 3.85 7.86 -13.72
N GLU A 95 3.43 9.11 -13.54
CA GLU A 95 3.50 9.77 -12.22
C GLU A 95 2.65 9.04 -11.19
N LYS A 96 1.44 8.61 -11.57
CA LYS A 96 0.54 7.84 -10.69
C LYS A 96 1.15 6.52 -10.26
N ASN A 97 1.64 5.74 -11.21
CA ASN A 97 2.21 4.42 -10.92
C ASN A 97 3.45 4.58 -10.05
N TYR A 98 4.33 5.55 -10.37
CA TYR A 98 5.50 5.80 -9.54
C TYR A 98 5.14 6.19 -8.10
N LEU A 99 4.16 7.07 -7.91
CA LEU A 99 3.66 7.45 -6.59
C LEU A 99 3.10 6.23 -5.82
N ILE A 100 2.25 5.44 -6.46
CA ILE A 100 1.61 4.26 -5.84
C ILE A 100 2.66 3.21 -5.44
N GLU A 101 3.59 2.87 -6.35
CA GLU A 101 4.63 1.87 -6.10
C GLU A 101 5.63 2.34 -5.04
N MET A 102 5.97 3.63 -5.00
CA MET A 102 6.83 4.19 -3.96
C MET A 102 6.17 4.10 -2.58
N VAL A 103 4.88 4.47 -2.48
CA VAL A 103 4.11 4.38 -1.24
C VAL A 103 4.00 2.91 -0.78
N ASP A 104 3.78 1.98 -1.71
CA ASP A 104 3.69 0.55 -1.38
C ASP A 104 5.03 0.00 -0.88
N LEU A 105 6.14 0.35 -1.53
CA LEU A 105 7.49 -0.04 -1.08
C LEU A 105 7.78 0.45 0.34
N LEU A 106 7.44 1.70 0.66
CA LEU A 106 7.61 2.27 2.00
C LEU A 106 6.72 1.55 3.03
N ALA A 107 5.47 1.23 2.66
CA ALA A 107 4.57 0.48 3.53
C ALA A 107 5.09 -0.94 3.80
N THR A 108 5.57 -1.65 2.78
CA THR A 108 6.20 -2.98 2.94
C THR A 108 7.48 -2.91 3.77
N CYS A 109 8.25 -1.81 3.68
CA CYS A 109 9.42 -1.62 4.54
C CYS A 109 9.07 -1.42 6.02
N ALA A 110 7.92 -0.80 6.32
CA ALA A 110 7.45 -0.62 7.69
C ALA A 110 6.82 -1.89 8.32
N GLU A 111 6.47 -2.86 7.49
CA GLU A 111 5.87 -4.12 7.92
C GLU A 111 6.78 -4.92 8.88
N GLY A 112 6.18 -5.59 9.88
CA GLY A 112 6.92 -6.39 10.86
C GLY A 112 7.45 -5.61 12.08
N GLU A 113 6.74 -4.54 12.48
CA GLU A 113 6.98 -3.72 13.68
C GLU A 113 8.35 -3.02 13.68
N ASN A 114 8.77 -2.51 12.53
CA ASN A 114 10.04 -1.80 12.41
C ASN A 114 9.90 -0.32 12.81
N ARG A 115 9.91 -0.05 14.11
CA ARG A 115 9.72 1.31 14.69
C ARG A 115 10.63 2.39 14.08
N PHE A 116 11.85 2.04 13.70
CA PHE A 116 12.77 2.98 13.05
C PHE A 116 12.25 3.42 11.68
N ILE A 117 11.84 2.45 10.85
CA ILE A 117 11.27 2.72 9.53
C ILE A 117 9.92 3.43 9.67
N GLU A 118 9.08 3.01 10.62
CA GLU A 118 7.82 3.70 10.92
C GLU A 118 8.06 5.18 11.19
N SER A 119 9.03 5.53 12.05
CA SER A 119 9.37 6.93 12.37
C SER A 119 9.79 7.72 11.13
N ILE A 120 10.62 7.14 10.25
CA ILE A 120 11.00 7.78 8.99
C ILE A 120 9.77 8.01 8.10
N CYS A 121 8.92 7.00 7.95
CA CYS A 121 7.69 7.08 7.16
C CYS A 121 6.70 8.13 7.70
N GLN A 122 6.65 8.34 9.03
CA GLN A 122 5.84 9.37 9.66
C GLN A 122 6.31 10.81 9.32
N THR A 123 7.56 10.98 8.88
CA THR A 123 8.04 12.27 8.34
C THR A 123 7.58 12.55 6.90
N ILE A 124 6.99 11.56 6.23
CA ILE A 124 6.58 11.65 4.81
C ILE A 124 5.08 11.94 4.70
N PHE A 125 4.24 11.16 5.39
CA PHE A 125 2.80 11.34 5.37
C PHE A 125 2.25 11.46 6.78
N SER A 126 1.44 12.49 7.02
CA SER A 126 0.60 12.57 8.22
C SER A 126 -0.59 11.62 8.11
N VAL A 127 -1.30 11.42 9.22
CA VAL A 127 -2.57 10.68 9.21
C VAL A 127 -3.63 11.43 8.40
N ASP A 128 -3.68 12.76 8.51
CA ASP A 128 -4.63 13.61 7.77
C ASP A 128 -4.46 13.47 6.25
N ASP A 129 -3.20 13.46 5.79
CA ASP A 129 -2.87 13.29 4.39
C ASP A 129 -3.41 11.97 3.82
N LEU A 130 -3.27 10.90 4.61
CA LEU A 130 -3.72 9.57 4.24
C LEU A 130 -5.25 9.52 4.21
N LEU A 131 -5.92 10.05 5.25
CA LEU A 131 -7.39 10.06 5.31
C LEU A 131 -7.99 10.84 4.15
N ASN A 132 -7.45 12.01 3.80
CA ASN A 132 -7.92 12.80 2.66
C ASN A 132 -7.89 12.00 1.35
N ILE A 133 -6.80 11.27 1.09
CA ILE A 133 -6.68 10.40 -0.09
C ILE A 133 -7.67 9.23 -0.02
N LEU A 134 -7.79 8.59 1.16
CA LEU A 134 -8.63 7.40 1.34
C LEU A 134 -10.12 7.69 1.19
N VAL A 135 -10.60 8.85 1.64
CA VAL A 135 -12.03 9.23 1.58
C VAL A 135 -12.43 9.95 0.30
N ASP A 136 -11.48 10.25 -0.59
CA ASP A 136 -11.75 10.90 -1.86
C ASP A 136 -12.39 9.92 -2.86
N THR A 137 -13.64 10.15 -3.23
CA THR A 137 -14.42 9.22 -4.07
C THR A 137 -14.01 9.22 -5.54
N ASP A 138 -13.26 10.22 -6.00
CA ASP A 138 -12.79 10.27 -7.39
C ASP A 138 -11.54 9.42 -7.60
N ILE A 139 -10.85 9.05 -6.50
CA ILE A 139 -9.71 8.14 -6.53
C ILE A 139 -10.23 6.70 -6.45
N LYS A 140 -9.90 5.89 -7.44
CA LYS A 140 -10.28 4.48 -7.49
C LYS A 140 -9.65 3.68 -6.35
N ASN A 141 -10.41 2.78 -5.72
CA ASN A 141 -9.98 2.01 -4.54
C ASN A 141 -8.66 1.25 -4.71
N TYR A 142 -8.41 0.69 -5.89
CA TYR A 142 -7.15 -0.03 -6.13
C TYR A 142 -5.92 0.87 -6.08
N LYS A 143 -6.07 2.17 -6.34
CA LYS A 143 -5.00 3.17 -6.19
C LYS A 143 -4.81 3.59 -4.73
N LYS A 144 -5.80 3.35 -3.87
CA LYS A 144 -5.78 3.65 -2.43
C LYS A 144 -5.14 2.53 -1.62
N LEU A 145 -4.92 1.35 -2.19
CA LEU A 145 -4.37 0.19 -1.49
C LEU A 145 -3.04 0.51 -0.80
N SER A 146 -2.09 1.09 -1.52
CA SER A 146 -0.77 1.44 -0.97
C SER A 146 -0.87 2.42 0.19
N PHE A 147 -1.77 3.40 0.11
CA PHE A 147 -2.01 4.36 1.18
C PHE A 147 -2.68 3.73 2.41
N MET A 148 -3.62 2.80 2.20
CA MET A 148 -4.23 2.05 3.31
C MET A 148 -3.21 1.14 4.00
N ARG A 149 -2.37 0.45 3.21
CA ARG A 149 -1.25 -0.35 3.75
C ARG A 149 -0.27 0.53 4.51
N PHE A 150 0.02 1.72 4.01
CA PHE A 150 0.87 2.68 4.70
C PHE A 150 0.27 3.07 6.06
N LEU A 151 -1.02 3.48 6.08
CA LEU A 151 -1.74 3.78 7.32
C LEU A 151 -1.67 2.60 8.31
N GLN A 152 -1.93 1.38 7.81
CA GLN A 152 -1.88 0.16 8.60
C GLN A 152 -0.50 -0.07 9.23
N TRP A 153 0.56 -0.10 8.42
CA TRP A 153 1.88 -0.53 8.87
C TRP A 153 2.64 0.54 9.62
N VAL A 154 2.42 1.81 9.30
CA VAL A 154 3.15 2.94 9.90
C VAL A 154 2.47 3.46 11.18
N TYR A 155 1.14 3.48 11.19
CA TYR A 155 0.36 4.10 12.28
C TYR A 155 -0.43 3.10 13.12
N LEU A 156 -1.00 2.07 12.52
CA LEU A 156 -1.94 1.16 13.21
C LEU A 156 -1.34 -0.19 13.60
N ASN A 157 -0.04 -0.41 13.32
CA ASN A 157 0.52 -1.73 13.53
C ASN A 157 0.74 -2.06 15.01
N THR A 158 1.12 -1.07 15.81
CA THR A 158 1.41 -1.25 17.23
C THR A 158 0.21 -0.92 18.11
N ALA A 159 -0.06 -1.79 19.10
CA ALA A 159 -1.20 -1.66 20.00
C ALA A 159 -1.23 -0.31 20.73
N ASP A 160 -0.07 0.22 21.14
CA ASP A 160 0.05 1.51 21.83
C ASP A 160 -0.36 2.69 20.93
N LYS A 161 0.05 2.69 19.66
CA LYS A 161 -0.35 3.73 18.70
C LYS A 161 -1.85 3.65 18.39
N VAL A 162 -2.39 2.45 18.26
CA VAL A 162 -3.84 2.25 18.07
C VAL A 162 -4.61 2.73 19.30
N ILE A 163 -4.12 2.48 20.53
CA ILE A 163 -4.74 3.01 21.75
C ILE A 163 -4.70 4.53 21.74
N SER A 164 -3.53 5.13 21.48
CA SER A 164 -3.36 6.59 21.41
C SER A 164 -4.26 7.25 20.37
N LEU A 165 -4.42 6.63 19.20
CA LEU A 165 -5.34 7.09 18.15
C LEU A 165 -6.80 6.88 18.57
N ALA A 166 -7.15 5.71 19.11
CA ALA A 166 -8.51 5.40 19.54
C ALA A 166 -8.97 6.20 20.78
N SER A 167 -8.05 6.73 21.58
CA SER A 167 -8.31 7.61 22.72
C SER A 167 -8.19 9.10 22.39
N GLY A 168 -7.78 9.45 21.16
CA GLY A 168 -7.58 10.83 20.70
C GLY A 168 -8.57 11.24 19.61
N ASP A 169 -8.32 12.40 19.02
CA ASP A 169 -9.16 13.03 17.97
C ASP A 169 -9.41 12.12 16.76
N PHE A 170 -8.54 11.13 16.52
CA PHE A 170 -8.68 10.19 15.41
C PHE A 170 -10.01 9.42 15.47
N ALA A 171 -10.43 8.86 16.62
CA ALA A 171 -11.71 8.15 16.72
C ALA A 171 -12.95 9.03 16.48
N HIS A 172 -12.79 10.35 16.63
CA HIS A 172 -13.84 11.35 16.40
C HIS A 172 -13.77 12.00 15.02
N ASP A 173 -12.76 11.66 14.22
CA ASP A 173 -12.61 12.19 12.87
C ASP A 173 -13.69 11.61 11.95
N GLU A 174 -14.55 12.49 11.42
CA GLU A 174 -15.63 12.14 10.50
C GLU A 174 -15.14 11.39 9.27
N ARG A 175 -13.88 11.62 8.85
CA ARG A 175 -13.27 10.94 7.70
C ARG A 175 -13.07 9.45 7.96
N ILE A 176 -12.85 9.01 9.20
CA ILE A 176 -12.77 7.59 9.52
C ILE A 176 -14.13 6.93 9.35
N TRP A 177 -15.19 7.56 9.86
CA TRP A 177 -16.54 7.04 9.71
C TRP A 177 -16.97 7.02 8.25
N LYS A 178 -16.59 8.05 7.48
CA LYS A 178 -16.75 8.08 6.03
C LYS A 178 -15.99 6.93 5.36
N LEU A 179 -14.74 6.68 5.74
CA LEU A 179 -13.94 5.57 5.23
C LEU A 179 -14.60 4.22 5.54
N ILE A 180 -15.04 3.99 6.78
CA ILE A 180 -15.76 2.77 7.17
C ILE A 180 -17.02 2.59 6.33
N LYS A 181 -17.78 3.66 6.10
CA LYS A 181 -18.98 3.62 5.26
C LYS A 181 -18.64 3.24 3.81
N LEU A 182 -17.61 3.85 3.23
CA LEU A 182 -17.15 3.51 1.87
C LEU A 182 -16.74 2.04 1.77
N LEU A 183 -15.99 1.53 2.75
CA LEU A 183 -15.60 0.12 2.81
C LEU A 183 -16.82 -0.81 2.93
N ASN A 184 -17.83 -0.42 3.70
CA ASN A 184 -19.07 -1.18 3.83
C ASN A 184 -19.88 -1.19 2.54
N ASP A 185 -19.95 -0.05 1.84
CA ASP A 185 -20.61 0.06 0.54
C ASP A 185 -19.91 -0.82 -0.52
N ASP A 186 -18.57 -0.85 -0.51
CA ASP A 186 -17.77 -1.75 -1.35
C ASP A 186 -18.09 -3.24 -1.04
N VAL A 187 -18.15 -3.62 0.23
CA VAL A 187 -18.51 -4.99 0.65
C VAL A 187 -19.91 -5.37 0.16
N ASN A 188 -20.89 -4.47 0.32
CA ASN A 188 -22.26 -4.70 -0.13
C ASN A 188 -22.34 -4.83 -1.66
N HIS A 189 -21.62 -3.98 -2.39
CA HIS A 189 -21.55 -4.06 -3.85
C HIS A 189 -20.98 -5.40 -4.32
N MET A 190 -19.88 -5.85 -3.70
CA MET A 190 -19.29 -7.17 -4.01
C MET A 190 -20.24 -8.32 -3.67
N ASN A 191 -20.93 -8.25 -2.53
CA ASN A 191 -21.88 -9.29 -2.14
C ASN A 191 -23.03 -9.39 -3.14
N ASN A 192 -23.59 -8.25 -3.56
CA ASN A 192 -24.64 -8.20 -4.58
C ASN A 192 -24.15 -8.77 -5.92
N PHE A 193 -22.94 -8.40 -6.35
CA PHE A 193 -22.34 -8.96 -7.56
C PHE A 193 -22.15 -10.48 -7.45
N ALA A 194 -21.66 -10.98 -6.32
CA ALA A 194 -21.43 -12.40 -6.08
C ALA A 194 -22.74 -13.20 -6.01
N MET A 195 -23.81 -12.65 -5.45
CA MET A 195 -25.13 -13.27 -5.44
C MET A 195 -25.71 -13.40 -6.85
N GLN A 196 -25.50 -12.40 -7.70
CA GLN A 196 -25.99 -12.39 -9.08
C GLN A 196 -25.10 -13.20 -10.04
N ASN A 197 -23.80 -13.35 -9.73
CA ASN A 197 -22.79 -13.90 -10.64
C ASN A 197 -21.88 -14.94 -9.97
N SER A 198 -22.45 -15.84 -9.16
CA SER A 198 -21.71 -16.78 -8.29
C SER A 198 -20.67 -17.63 -9.03
N GLU A 199 -21.00 -18.16 -10.21
CA GLU A 199 -20.05 -18.94 -11.04
C GLU A 199 -18.99 -18.05 -11.68
N ARG A 200 -19.31 -16.80 -12.02
CA ARG A 200 -18.37 -15.85 -12.62
C ARG A 200 -17.32 -15.37 -11.62
N VAL A 201 -17.68 -15.19 -10.35
CA VAL A 201 -16.72 -14.87 -9.27
C VAL A 201 -15.65 -15.93 -9.14
N LYS A 202 -15.99 -17.22 -9.26
CA LYS A 202 -14.99 -18.31 -9.24
C LYS A 202 -14.02 -18.24 -10.42
N VAL A 203 -14.49 -17.76 -11.58
CA VAL A 203 -13.70 -17.62 -12.80
C VAL A 203 -12.81 -16.36 -12.74
N LEU A 204 -13.29 -15.27 -12.14
CA LEU A 204 -12.57 -13.98 -12.03
C LEU A 204 -11.16 -14.09 -11.43
N PHE A 205 -10.97 -15.03 -10.49
CA PHE A 205 -9.68 -15.28 -9.84
C PHE A 205 -8.82 -16.33 -10.54
N LYS A 206 -9.37 -17.07 -11.52
CA LYS A 206 -8.68 -18.16 -12.23
C LYS A 206 -8.34 -17.80 -13.67
N THR A 207 -9.06 -16.87 -14.27
CA THR A 207 -8.95 -16.58 -15.71
C THR A 207 -7.88 -15.54 -16.03
N LYS A 208 -7.18 -15.76 -17.15
CA LYS A 208 -6.32 -14.76 -17.83
C LYS A 208 -7.10 -13.98 -18.91
N GLU A 209 -8.40 -14.22 -19.04
CA GLU A 209 -9.25 -13.55 -20.02
C GLU A 209 -9.36 -12.05 -19.72
N LYS A 210 -9.70 -11.30 -20.78
CA LYS A 210 -9.96 -9.87 -20.70
C LYS A 210 -11.25 -9.64 -19.92
N LEU A 211 -11.11 -9.12 -18.71
CA LEU A 211 -12.23 -8.78 -17.83
C LEU A 211 -13.00 -7.55 -18.33
N THR A 212 -14.30 -7.51 -18.11
CA THR A 212 -15.10 -6.29 -18.29
C THR A 212 -14.63 -5.19 -17.33
N HIS A 213 -15.09 -3.95 -17.54
CA HIS A 213 -14.75 -2.85 -16.64
C HIS A 213 -15.24 -3.13 -15.21
N GLU A 214 -16.48 -3.59 -15.06
CA GLU A 214 -17.10 -3.93 -13.78
C GLU A 214 -16.39 -5.11 -13.11
N GLU A 215 -16.06 -6.16 -13.86
CA GLU A 215 -15.29 -7.31 -13.37
C GLU A 215 -13.90 -6.92 -12.83
N ASN A 216 -13.21 -6.00 -13.52
CA ASN A 216 -11.95 -5.44 -13.04
C ASN A 216 -12.13 -4.64 -11.74
N VAL A 217 -13.18 -3.82 -11.65
CA VAL A 217 -13.48 -3.03 -10.45
C VAL A 217 -13.76 -3.96 -9.26
N ILE A 218 -14.58 -5.00 -9.45
CA ILE A 218 -14.88 -6.00 -8.41
C ILE A 218 -13.61 -6.73 -7.97
N LYS A 219 -12.83 -7.26 -8.92
CA LYS A 219 -11.59 -7.98 -8.60
C LYS A 219 -10.60 -7.12 -7.80
N MET A 220 -10.41 -5.87 -8.21
CA MET A 220 -9.46 -4.98 -7.55
C MET A 220 -9.98 -4.50 -6.18
N THR A 221 -11.30 -4.32 -6.04
CA THR A 221 -11.93 -4.01 -4.74
C THR A 221 -11.82 -5.18 -3.77
N MET A 222 -11.98 -6.42 -4.25
CA MET A 222 -11.77 -7.63 -3.45
C MET A 222 -10.33 -7.73 -2.93
N ILE A 223 -9.33 -7.44 -3.78
CA ILE A 223 -7.91 -7.39 -3.38
C ILE A 223 -7.68 -6.30 -2.34
N TYR A 224 -8.25 -5.10 -2.56
CA TYR A 224 -8.14 -4.00 -1.61
C TYR A 224 -8.71 -4.37 -0.22
N LEU A 225 -9.87 -5.02 -0.20
CA LEU A 225 -10.51 -5.44 1.03
C LEU A 225 -9.77 -6.59 1.72
N SER A 226 -9.30 -7.60 0.97
CA SER A 226 -8.59 -8.76 1.53
C SER A 226 -7.22 -8.42 2.10
N VAL A 227 -6.46 -7.54 1.43
CA VAL A 227 -5.08 -7.22 1.80
C VAL A 227 -5.02 -6.18 2.92
N ALA A 228 -5.86 -5.14 2.86
CA ALA A 228 -5.72 -3.98 3.73
C ALA A 228 -6.95 -3.72 4.60
N ALA A 229 -8.16 -3.70 4.02
CA ALA A 229 -9.33 -3.26 4.78
C ALA A 229 -9.80 -4.26 5.86
N PHE A 230 -9.77 -5.57 5.61
CA PHE A 230 -10.14 -6.54 6.65
C PHE A 230 -9.17 -6.53 7.82
N THR A 231 -7.88 -6.33 7.57
CA THR A 231 -6.89 -6.16 8.64
C THR A 231 -7.18 -4.91 9.47
N PHE A 232 -7.54 -3.80 8.82
CA PHE A 232 -7.98 -2.58 9.47
C PHE A 232 -9.24 -2.80 10.34
N ILE A 233 -10.29 -3.39 9.76
CA ILE A 233 -11.57 -3.65 10.45
C ILE A 233 -11.39 -4.60 11.63
N ASN A 234 -10.63 -5.68 11.46
CA ASN A 234 -10.42 -6.67 12.53
C ASN A 234 -9.67 -6.07 13.73
N LYS A 235 -8.72 -5.15 13.50
CA LYS A 235 -8.03 -4.43 14.58
C LYS A 235 -8.96 -3.46 15.32
N TYR A 236 -9.93 -2.86 14.62
CA TYR A 236 -10.90 -1.93 15.24
C TYR A 236 -12.02 -2.68 16.00
N LYS A 237 -12.59 -3.75 15.42
CA LYS A 237 -13.68 -4.55 16.03
C LYS A 237 -13.27 -5.30 17.28
N LYS A 238 -12.03 -5.83 17.34
CA LYS A 238 -11.56 -6.59 18.50
C LYS A 238 -11.60 -5.78 19.81
N LYS A 239 -11.63 -4.45 19.73
CA LYS A 239 -11.62 -3.55 20.90
C LYS A 239 -12.99 -3.04 21.35
N GLU A 240 -14.05 -3.14 20.54
CA GLU A 240 -15.42 -2.86 21.02
C GLU A 240 -15.97 -4.01 21.89
N LEU A 241 -15.44 -5.23 21.73
CA LEU A 241 -15.85 -6.41 22.51
C LEU A 241 -15.07 -6.57 23.82
N ASP A 242 -13.97 -5.83 24.00
CA ASP A 242 -13.12 -5.83 25.21
C ASP A 242 -13.38 -4.57 26.09
N ARG A 243 -14.46 -3.83 25.85
CA ARG A 243 -14.97 -2.72 26.68
C ARG A 243 -16.32 -3.09 27.28
#